data_AF-A0A167P1W0-F1
#
_entry.id   AF-A0A167P1W0-F1
#
_cell.length_a   1.000
_cell.length_b   1.000
_cell.length_c   1.000
_cell.angle_alpha   90.00
_cell.angle_beta   90.00
_cell.angle_gamma   90.00
#
_symmetry.space_group_name_H-M   'P 1'
#
loop_
_entity.id
_entity.type
_entity.pdbx_description
1 polymer ?
#
loop_
_entity_poly.entity_id
_entity_poly.type
_entity_poly.pdbx_seq_one_letter_code
_entity_poly.pdbx_strand_id
1 'polypeptide(L)'
;MLLSSFLYGAGLAFAAPGLPVDASGADRVTSVMAIGENAASIPPPDPAFPFTDLCDAWHIEYLVSGSQLSLWTKCPMLPGPEYISVMSLEASLVATDKKIKPAFPSNSAPQNFSTVCQDCQLAGKSTAFMMCSCSTNTQQKLSIDLSEYITSVRGLVCFTDGVVCGDVTATVPLPTATPVLM
;
A
#
# COMPACT_ATOMS: atom_id res chain seq x y z
N MET A 1 -21.14 62.48 10.35
CA MET A 1 -22.09 62.69 11.46
C MET A 1 -23.29 61.80 11.17
N LEU A 2 -23.42 60.69 11.92
CA LEU A 2 -24.42 60.47 12.98
C LEU A 2 -25.84 60.33 12.38
N LEU A 3 -26.69 59.34 12.67
CA LEU A 3 -26.68 58.13 13.49
C LEU A 3 -28.09 57.49 13.32
N SER A 4 -28.26 56.17 13.59
CA SER A 4 -29.46 55.51 14.20
C SER A 4 -30.82 55.47 13.43
N SER A 5 -31.73 54.48 13.52
CA SER A 5 -31.87 53.18 14.23
C SER A 5 -33.17 52.44 13.77
N PHE A 6 -33.31 51.15 14.16
CA PHE A 6 -34.54 50.35 14.45
C PHE A 6 -35.41 49.85 13.24
N LEU A 7 -36.17 48.73 13.22
CA LEU A 7 -36.44 47.52 14.05
C LEU A 7 -37.34 46.54 13.24
N TYR A 8 -37.30 45.25 13.60
CA TYR A 8 -38.37 44.21 13.55
C TYR A 8 -39.04 43.77 12.22
N GLY A 9 -39.19 42.45 12.06
CA GLY A 9 -40.21 41.85 11.20
C GLY A 9 -40.05 40.34 10.98
N ALA A 10 -40.84 39.55 11.72
CA ALA A 10 -40.95 38.10 11.61
C ALA A 10 -41.56 37.63 10.28
N GLY A 11 -41.20 36.42 9.83
CA GLY A 11 -41.83 35.74 8.69
C GLY A 11 -41.72 34.23 8.82
N LEU A 12 -42.76 33.62 9.37
CA LEU A 12 -43.05 32.18 9.35
C LEU A 12 -43.33 31.73 7.91
N ALA A 13 -42.83 30.56 7.50
CA ALA A 13 -43.32 29.85 6.33
C ALA A 13 -43.51 28.36 6.64
N PHE A 14 -44.65 27.87 6.16
CA PHE A 14 -45.39 26.67 6.52
C PHE A 14 -44.74 25.34 6.07
N ALA A 15 -45.05 24.28 6.81
CA ALA A 15 -44.84 22.89 6.44
C ALA A 15 -45.97 22.34 5.56
N ALA A 16 -45.65 21.41 4.65
CA ALA A 16 -46.55 20.36 4.17
C ALA A 16 -45.75 19.13 3.68
N PRO A 17 -46.34 17.91 3.70
CA PRO A 17 -45.62 16.63 3.89
C PRO A 17 -45.58 15.74 2.63
N GLY A 18 -44.66 14.76 2.58
CA GLY A 18 -44.70 13.73 1.54
C GLY A 18 -43.57 12.69 1.55
N LEU A 19 -43.90 11.50 2.05
CA LEU A 19 -43.41 10.15 1.69
C LEU A 19 -42.02 9.64 2.15
N PRO A 20 -41.97 8.42 2.74
CA PRO A 20 -40.73 7.68 2.96
C PRO A 20 -40.32 6.94 1.67
N VAL A 21 -39.06 7.09 1.26
CA VAL A 21 -38.45 6.25 0.22
C VAL A 21 -37.73 5.10 0.90
N ASP A 22 -38.36 3.93 0.86
CA ASP A 22 -37.73 2.64 1.03
C ASP A 22 -36.82 2.39 -0.19
N ALA A 23 -35.53 2.19 0.04
CA ALA A 23 -34.58 1.76 -0.98
C ALA A 23 -33.85 0.51 -0.50
N SER A 24 -34.60 -0.60 -0.52
CA SER A 24 -34.05 -1.94 -0.66
C SER A 24 -33.50 -2.09 -2.09
N GLY A 25 -32.23 -2.46 -2.23
CA GLY A 25 -31.67 -2.83 -3.54
C GLY A 25 -30.24 -2.35 -3.79
N ALA A 26 -29.27 -2.85 -3.01
CA ALA A 26 -27.88 -2.91 -3.44
C ALA A 26 -27.27 -4.22 -2.94
N ASP A 27 -27.70 -5.31 -3.57
CA ASP A 27 -26.97 -6.56 -3.63
C ASP A 27 -25.67 -6.31 -4.42
N ARG A 28 -24.58 -6.05 -3.70
CA ARG A 28 -23.23 -6.26 -4.19
C ARG A 28 -22.40 -6.77 -3.03
N VAL A 29 -22.31 -8.10 -3.00
CA VAL A 29 -21.36 -8.89 -2.23
C VAL A 29 -19.96 -8.31 -2.41
N THR A 30 -19.57 -7.40 -1.54
CA THR A 30 -18.16 -7.14 -1.26
C THR A 30 -17.79 -8.14 -0.18
N SER A 31 -17.46 -9.37 -0.59
CA SER A 31 -16.65 -10.24 0.26
C SER A 31 -15.26 -9.62 0.32
N VAL A 32 -15.13 -8.55 1.10
CA VAL A 32 -13.87 -8.26 1.77
C VAL A 32 -13.74 -9.40 2.76
N MET A 33 -13.02 -10.46 2.41
CA MET A 33 -12.39 -11.27 3.47
C MET A 33 -11.35 -10.34 4.09
N ALA A 34 -11.83 -9.47 4.98
CA ALA A 34 -11.04 -9.00 6.08
C ALA A 34 -10.60 -10.29 6.76
N ILE A 35 -9.31 -10.58 6.69
CA ILE A 35 -8.67 -11.51 7.61
C ILE A 35 -9.03 -10.98 9.00
N GLY A 36 -10.09 -11.57 9.57
CA GLY A 36 -10.62 -11.27 10.90
C GLY A 36 -9.72 -11.83 11.98
N GLU A 37 -8.41 -11.63 11.84
CA GLU A 37 -7.43 -11.84 12.88
C GLU A 37 -6.94 -10.44 13.25
N ASN A 38 -7.19 -10.05 14.50
CA ASN A 38 -6.69 -8.83 15.10
C ASN A 38 -5.30 -8.47 14.55
N ALA A 39 -5.13 -7.23 14.07
CA ALA A 39 -3.82 -6.63 13.78
C ALA A 39 -2.91 -6.52 15.02
N ALA A 40 -3.19 -7.27 16.09
CA ALA A 40 -2.41 -7.42 17.29
C ALA A 40 -1.49 -8.65 17.14
N SER A 41 -0.21 -8.37 16.90
CA SER A 41 0.94 -9.29 16.92
C SER A 41 1.26 -10.06 15.64
N ILE A 42 1.41 -9.36 14.52
CA ILE A 42 2.46 -9.75 13.57
C ILE A 42 3.79 -9.46 14.29
N PRO A 43 4.63 -10.47 14.63
CA PRO A 43 5.91 -10.21 15.27
C PRO A 43 6.75 -9.28 14.39
N PRO A 44 7.57 -8.38 14.98
CA PRO A 44 8.40 -7.46 14.22
C PRO A 44 9.21 -8.28 13.20
N PRO A 45 9.11 -7.95 11.91
CA PRO A 45 9.67 -8.82 10.89
C PRO A 45 11.19 -8.93 11.02
N ASP A 46 11.75 -10.15 11.02
CA ASP A 46 13.18 -10.38 11.23
C ASP A 46 13.98 -9.89 10.01
N PRO A 47 14.85 -8.87 10.15
CA PRO A 47 15.64 -8.34 9.05
C PRO A 47 16.63 -9.36 8.47
N ALA A 48 16.86 -10.50 9.13
CA ALA A 48 17.70 -11.57 8.60
C ALA A 48 17.09 -12.32 7.39
N PHE A 49 15.77 -12.21 7.18
CA PHE A 49 15.07 -12.91 6.11
C PHE A 49 14.41 -11.91 5.16
N PRO A 50 15.13 -11.39 4.15
CA PRO A 50 14.55 -10.45 3.21
C PRO A 50 13.43 -11.10 2.39
N PHE A 51 12.51 -10.29 1.89
CA PHE A 51 11.40 -10.80 1.06
C PHE A 51 11.90 -11.50 -0.22
N THR A 52 13.11 -11.16 -0.70
CA THR A 52 13.75 -11.80 -1.87
C THR A 52 14.05 -13.28 -1.67
N ASP A 53 14.23 -13.69 -0.41
CA ASP A 53 14.53 -15.08 -0.05
C ASP A 53 13.25 -15.86 0.29
N LEU A 54 12.20 -15.13 0.66
CA LEU A 54 10.93 -15.70 1.12
C LEU A 54 9.87 -15.78 0.03
N CYS A 55 9.96 -14.98 -1.03
CA CYS A 55 8.96 -14.87 -2.09
C CYS A 55 9.47 -15.40 -3.42
N ASP A 56 8.65 -16.17 -4.14
CA ASP A 56 9.04 -16.80 -5.40
C ASP A 56 9.15 -15.81 -6.57
N ALA A 57 8.38 -14.72 -6.51
CA ALA A 57 8.41 -13.68 -7.53
C ALA A 57 8.12 -12.32 -6.92
N TRP A 58 8.76 -11.28 -7.46
CA TRP A 58 8.56 -9.91 -7.04
C TRP A 58 9.02 -8.94 -8.13
N HIS A 59 8.39 -7.77 -8.17
CA HIS A 59 8.78 -6.66 -9.04
C HIS A 59 8.19 -5.34 -8.50
N ILE A 60 8.68 -4.21 -9.02
CA ILE A 60 8.05 -2.92 -8.77
C ILE A 60 7.16 -2.55 -9.95
N GLU A 61 6.03 -1.94 -9.65
CA GLU A 61 5.08 -1.46 -10.66
C GLU A 61 4.50 -0.10 -10.25
N TYR A 62 4.00 0.62 -11.25
CA TYR A 62 3.21 1.83 -11.06
C TYR A 62 1.75 1.47 -11.29
N LEU A 63 0.95 1.43 -10.23
CA LEU A 63 -0.45 1.01 -10.30
C LEU A 63 -1.31 1.99 -11.11
N VAL A 64 -0.88 3.25 -11.20
CA VAL A 64 -1.44 4.27 -12.07
C VAL A 64 -0.31 4.78 -12.97
N SER A 65 -0.61 5.18 -14.21
CA SER A 65 0.43 5.60 -15.17
C SER A 65 1.34 6.69 -14.61
N GLY A 66 2.56 6.31 -14.20
CA GLY A 66 3.55 7.20 -13.60
C GLY A 66 3.23 7.69 -12.18
N SER A 67 2.26 7.09 -11.50
CA SER A 67 1.92 7.42 -10.12
C SER A 67 1.62 6.18 -9.29
N GLN A 68 1.97 6.23 -8.00
CA GLN A 68 1.78 5.14 -7.05
C GLN A 68 2.68 3.93 -7.30
N LEU A 69 3.97 4.13 -7.01
CA LEU A 69 5.00 3.09 -6.96
C LEU A 69 4.64 2.07 -5.88
N SER A 70 4.56 0.81 -6.28
CA SER A 70 4.22 -0.30 -5.41
C SER A 70 5.18 -1.47 -5.61
N LEU A 71 5.40 -2.23 -4.53
CA LEU A 71 6.07 -3.52 -4.57
C LEU A 71 5.01 -4.61 -4.70
N TRP A 72 5.06 -5.35 -5.80
CA TRP A 72 4.26 -6.55 -6.01
C TRP A 72 5.10 -7.77 -5.66
N THR A 73 4.54 -8.70 -4.89
CA THR A 73 5.19 -9.98 -4.57
C THR A 73 4.22 -11.14 -4.63
N LYS A 74 4.77 -12.34 -4.87
CA LYS A 74 4.10 -13.62 -4.73
C LYS A 74 4.87 -14.43 -3.71
N CYS A 75 4.30 -14.59 -2.52
CA CYS A 75 4.97 -15.21 -1.38
C CYS A 75 4.13 -16.37 -0.83
N PRO A 76 4.75 -17.50 -0.46
CA PRO A 76 4.06 -18.60 0.21
C PRO A 76 3.64 -18.20 1.63
N MET A 77 2.39 -18.51 2.01
CA MET A 77 1.98 -18.61 3.41
C MET A 77 2.24 -20.04 3.86
N LEU A 78 3.23 -20.27 4.72
CA LEU A 78 3.52 -21.63 5.20
C LEU A 78 2.86 -21.91 6.56
N PRO A 79 2.16 -23.06 6.72
CA PRO A 79 1.62 -23.93 5.68
C PRO A 79 0.37 -23.29 5.01
N GLY A 80 0.23 -23.40 3.69
CA GLY A 80 -0.86 -22.70 3.01
C GLY A 80 -0.59 -22.32 1.55
N PRO A 81 -1.51 -21.55 0.94
CA PRO A 81 -1.41 -21.10 -0.44
C PRO A 81 -0.34 -20.00 -0.60
N GLU A 82 0.00 -19.67 -1.85
CA GLU A 82 0.75 -18.44 -2.11
C GLU A 82 -0.21 -17.25 -2.15
N TYR A 83 0.24 -16.11 -1.63
CA TYR A 83 -0.47 -14.85 -1.75
C TYR A 83 0.24 -13.91 -2.69
N ILE A 84 -0.55 -13.17 -3.46
CA ILE A 84 -0.09 -11.99 -4.16
C ILE A 84 -0.27 -10.81 -3.21
N SER A 85 0.84 -10.21 -2.77
CA SER A 85 0.85 -9.05 -1.90
C SER A 85 1.30 -7.82 -2.66
N VAL A 86 0.56 -6.72 -2.52
CA VAL A 86 0.92 -5.43 -3.11
C VAL A 86 1.06 -4.41 -2.01
N MET A 87 2.23 -3.77 -1.94
CA MET A 87 2.56 -2.77 -0.92
C MET A 87 2.95 -1.45 -1.56
N SER A 88 2.24 -0.38 -1.21
CA SER A 88 2.58 0.98 -1.65
C SER A 88 3.90 1.45 -1.01
N LEU A 89 4.77 2.06 -1.81
CA LEU A 89 6.03 2.65 -1.35
C LEU A 89 5.95 4.17 -1.17
N GLU A 90 4.80 4.79 -1.49
CA GLU A 90 4.64 6.24 -1.59
C GLU A 90 4.88 6.98 -0.27
N ALA A 91 4.35 6.46 0.84
CA ALA A 91 4.50 7.06 2.17
C ALA A 91 5.71 6.53 2.94
N SER A 92 6.47 5.62 2.32
CA SER A 92 7.49 4.81 2.99
C SER A 92 8.90 5.15 2.58
N LEU A 93 9.09 5.87 1.47
CA LEU A 93 10.41 6.21 0.96
C LEU A 93 10.63 7.73 0.96
N VAL A 94 11.85 8.11 1.32
CA VAL A 94 12.30 9.51 1.31
C VAL A 94 13.57 9.60 0.48
N ALA A 95 13.56 10.47 -0.52
CA ALA A 95 14.76 10.83 -1.29
C ALA A 95 15.51 11.98 -0.62
N THR A 96 16.81 11.84 -0.47
CA THR A 96 17.71 12.94 -0.10
C THR A 96 18.55 13.35 -1.32
N ASP A 97 19.50 14.26 -1.12
CA ASP A 97 20.52 14.62 -2.10
C ASP A 97 21.44 13.45 -2.53
N LYS A 98 21.61 12.45 -1.66
CA LYS A 98 22.62 11.37 -1.82
C LYS A 98 22.05 9.98 -2.03
N LYS A 99 20.88 9.68 -1.47
CA LYS A 99 20.29 8.34 -1.53
C LYS A 99 18.78 8.35 -1.30
N ILE A 100 18.15 7.23 -1.60
CA ILE A 100 16.80 6.93 -1.11
C ILE A 100 16.95 6.15 0.20
N LYS A 101 16.07 6.42 1.16
CA LYS A 101 16.02 5.72 2.45
C LYS A 101 14.56 5.48 2.85
N PRO A 102 14.27 4.48 3.69
CA PRO A 102 12.94 4.38 4.29
C PRO A 102 12.65 5.59 5.18
N ALA A 103 11.38 5.99 5.22
CA ALA A 103 10.85 6.81 6.29
C ALA A 103 10.89 6.02 7.60
N PHE A 104 10.99 6.74 8.73
CA PHE A 104 10.84 6.12 10.04
C PHE A 104 9.89 6.98 10.89
N PRO A 105 8.72 6.43 11.29
CA PRO A 105 8.17 5.13 10.88
C PRO A 105 7.87 5.08 9.37
N SER A 106 7.69 3.88 8.81
CA SER A 106 7.58 3.60 7.37
C SER A 106 6.32 4.16 6.71
N ASN A 107 5.48 4.90 7.42
CA ASN A 107 4.34 5.64 6.87
C ASN A 107 4.49 7.17 7.00
N SER A 108 5.68 7.66 7.39
CA SER A 108 5.90 9.06 7.77
C SER A 108 6.72 9.85 6.75
N ALA A 109 6.75 9.44 5.48
CA ALA A 109 7.33 10.28 4.45
C ALA A 109 6.58 11.63 4.39
N PRO A 110 7.29 12.77 4.30
CA PRO A 110 6.67 14.09 4.34
C PRO A 110 5.82 14.40 3.10
N GLN A 111 6.02 13.64 2.02
CA GLN A 111 5.29 13.75 0.76
C GLN A 111 5.37 12.42 0.01
N ASN A 112 4.47 12.21 -0.94
CA ASN A 112 4.43 11.02 -1.79
C ASN A 112 5.73 10.86 -2.59
N PHE A 113 6.35 9.69 -2.51
CA PHE A 113 7.63 9.42 -3.17
C PHE A 113 7.60 9.67 -4.69
N SER A 114 6.53 9.29 -5.40
CA SER A 114 6.41 9.48 -6.86
C SER A 114 6.32 10.96 -7.29
N THR A 115 6.11 11.89 -6.36
CA THR A 115 6.15 13.33 -6.65
C THR A 115 7.59 13.87 -6.74
N VAL A 116 8.54 13.16 -6.13
CA VAL A 116 9.95 13.54 -6.04
C VAL A 116 10.80 12.70 -6.97
N CYS A 117 10.47 11.42 -7.09
CA CYS A 117 11.24 10.43 -7.83
C CYS A 117 10.37 9.75 -8.88
N GLN A 118 10.93 9.58 -10.07
CA GLN A 118 10.32 8.94 -11.23
C GLN A 118 11.29 7.94 -11.85
N ASP A 119 10.82 7.18 -12.85
CA ASP A 119 11.61 6.18 -13.58
C ASP A 119 12.31 5.17 -12.67
N CYS A 120 11.62 4.73 -11.62
CA CYS A 120 12.13 3.72 -10.70
C CYS A 120 12.19 2.35 -11.38
N GLN A 121 13.37 1.72 -11.32
CA GLN A 121 13.64 0.41 -11.92
C GLN A 121 14.53 -0.41 -11.00
N LEU A 122 14.36 -1.72 -11.01
CA LEU A 122 15.27 -2.64 -10.34
C LEU A 122 16.53 -2.83 -11.19
N ALA A 123 17.71 -2.74 -10.58
CA ALA A 123 19.00 -2.83 -11.28
C ALA A 123 19.37 -4.25 -11.76
N GLY A 124 18.52 -5.23 -11.50
CA GLY A 124 18.72 -6.63 -11.89
C GLY A 124 17.44 -7.45 -11.70
N LYS A 125 17.48 -8.70 -12.18
CA LYS A 125 16.34 -9.63 -12.05
C LYS A 125 16.25 -10.30 -10.68
N SER A 126 17.35 -10.35 -9.95
CA SER A 126 17.50 -11.07 -8.68
C SER A 126 17.93 -10.18 -7.51
N THR A 127 18.04 -8.86 -7.74
CA THR A 127 18.46 -7.88 -6.72
C THR A 127 17.33 -6.91 -6.46
N ALA A 128 16.95 -6.72 -5.19
CA ALA A 128 15.95 -5.73 -4.79
C ALA A 128 16.50 -4.28 -4.77
N PHE A 129 17.62 -4.06 -5.47
CA PHE A 129 18.26 -2.76 -5.62
C PHE A 129 17.49 -1.90 -6.62
N MET A 130 16.70 -0.96 -6.10
CA MET A 130 15.89 -0.04 -6.86
C MET A 130 16.67 1.25 -7.13
N MET A 131 16.62 1.74 -8.35
CA MET A 131 17.20 3.02 -8.78
C MET A 131 16.11 3.92 -9.35
N CYS A 132 16.06 5.18 -8.93
CA CYS A 132 15.10 6.17 -9.40
C CYS A 132 15.79 7.47 -9.82
N SER A 133 15.16 8.21 -10.73
CA SER A 133 15.52 9.58 -11.07
C SER A 133 14.78 10.54 -10.14
N CYS A 134 15.48 11.30 -9.30
CA CYS A 134 14.86 12.15 -8.28
C CYS A 134 15.18 13.63 -8.50
N SER A 135 14.22 14.52 -8.22
CA SER A 135 14.41 15.97 -8.36
C SER A 135 15.41 16.56 -7.36
N THR A 136 15.66 15.86 -6.24
CA THR A 136 16.67 16.22 -5.24
C THR A 136 18.11 16.08 -5.75
N ASN A 137 18.33 15.26 -6.77
CA ASN A 137 19.62 15.08 -7.43
C ASN A 137 19.42 14.76 -8.91
N THR A 138 19.59 15.78 -9.75
CA THR A 138 19.42 15.66 -11.21
C THR A 138 20.65 15.09 -11.93
N GLN A 139 21.76 14.88 -11.22
CA GLN A 139 23.02 14.44 -11.83
C GLN A 139 23.16 12.92 -11.86
N GLN A 140 22.53 12.22 -10.92
CA GLN A 140 22.69 10.77 -10.75
C GLN A 140 21.38 10.13 -10.28
N LYS A 141 21.14 8.87 -10.70
CA LYS A 141 20.05 8.09 -10.14
C LYS A 141 20.35 7.77 -8.68
N LEU A 142 19.36 7.95 -7.82
CA LEU A 142 19.44 7.55 -6.42
C LEU A 142 18.97 6.11 -6.29
N SER A 143 19.55 5.39 -5.33
CA SER A 143 19.25 3.98 -5.13
C SER A 143 18.92 3.63 -3.69
N ILE A 144 18.23 2.50 -3.52
CA ILE A 144 17.94 1.83 -2.26
C ILE A 144 17.89 0.33 -2.48
N ASP A 145 18.40 -0.45 -1.53
CA ASP A 145 18.15 -1.88 -1.47
C ASP A 145 16.89 -2.14 -0.64
N LEU A 146 15.81 -2.58 -1.29
CA LEU A 146 14.55 -2.86 -0.61
C LEU A 146 14.63 -4.10 0.29
N SER A 147 15.57 -5.03 0.02
CA SER A 147 15.73 -6.25 0.81
C SER A 147 16.21 -5.97 2.24
N GLU A 148 16.92 -4.86 2.46
CA GLU A 148 17.38 -4.44 3.80
C GLU A 148 16.23 -4.01 4.72
N TYR A 149 15.07 -3.64 4.16
CA TYR A 149 13.99 -2.98 4.90
C TYR A 149 12.65 -3.68 4.79
N ILE A 150 12.52 -4.68 3.91
CA ILE A 150 11.26 -5.36 3.63
C ILE A 150 11.47 -6.86 3.77
N THR A 151 10.51 -7.52 4.39
CA THR A 151 10.47 -8.98 4.56
C THR A 151 9.03 -9.47 4.36
N SER A 152 8.83 -10.79 4.42
CA SER A 152 7.52 -11.41 4.27
C SER A 152 7.09 -12.09 5.57
N VAL A 153 5.87 -11.79 6.02
CA VAL A 153 5.25 -12.45 7.17
C VAL A 153 3.90 -13.04 6.74
N ARG A 154 3.76 -14.36 6.87
CA ARG A 154 2.56 -15.11 6.46
C ARG A 154 2.13 -14.82 5.01
N GLY A 155 3.09 -14.62 4.11
CA GLY A 155 2.85 -14.35 2.69
C GLY A 155 2.56 -12.88 2.35
N LEU A 156 2.55 -11.97 3.33
CA LEU A 156 2.43 -10.53 3.12
C LEU A 156 3.80 -9.87 3.23
N VAL A 157 4.13 -8.94 2.34
CA VAL A 157 5.34 -8.14 2.51
C VAL A 157 5.12 -6.99 3.48
N CYS A 158 6.08 -6.74 4.36
CA CYS A 158 6.03 -5.69 5.36
C CYS A 158 7.39 -5.03 5.49
N PHE A 159 7.39 -3.73 5.79
CA PHE A 159 8.59 -3.07 6.31
C PHE A 159 8.98 -3.69 7.65
N THR A 160 10.29 -3.74 7.92
CA THR A 160 10.85 -4.35 9.15
C THR A 160 10.46 -3.62 10.43
N ASP A 161 9.93 -2.41 10.35
CA ASP A 161 9.33 -1.71 11.49
C ASP A 161 7.87 -2.15 11.79
N GLY A 162 7.28 -2.97 10.92
CA GLY A 162 5.92 -3.52 11.06
C GLY A 162 4.78 -2.52 10.85
N VAL A 163 5.07 -1.29 10.42
CA VAL A 163 4.04 -0.23 10.31
C VAL A 163 3.31 -0.28 8.97
N VAL A 164 4.03 -0.52 7.87
CA VAL A 164 3.46 -0.66 6.53
C VAL A 164 3.63 -2.10 6.05
N CYS A 165 2.51 -2.71 5.70
CA CYS A 165 2.42 -4.02 5.07
C CYS A 165 1.60 -3.92 3.78
N GLY A 166 1.83 -4.86 2.87
CA GLY A 166 1.03 -5.03 1.68
C GLY A 166 -0.30 -5.72 1.98
N ASP A 167 -1.24 -5.55 1.07
CA ASP A 167 -2.55 -6.19 1.10
C ASP A 167 -2.55 -7.47 0.26
N VAL A 168 -3.39 -8.45 0.64
CA VAL A 168 -3.66 -9.61 -0.23
C VAL A 168 -4.54 -9.15 -1.39
N THR A 169 -4.01 -9.22 -2.61
CA THR A 169 -4.79 -8.91 -3.82
C THR A 169 -5.34 -10.17 -4.49
N ALA A 170 -4.68 -11.31 -4.32
CA ALA A 170 -5.15 -12.61 -4.78
C ALA A 170 -4.49 -13.77 -4.02
N THR A 171 -5.14 -14.93 -4.06
CA THR A 171 -4.64 -16.20 -3.52
C THR A 171 -4.41 -17.18 -4.67
N VAL A 172 -3.22 -17.77 -4.74
CA VAL A 172 -2.91 -18.83 -5.71
C VAL A 172 -3.19 -20.17 -5.03
N PRO A 173 -4.16 -20.97 -5.52
CA PRO A 173 -4.43 -22.29 -4.97
C PRO A 173 -3.19 -23.18 -5.06
N LEU A 174 -2.92 -23.99 -4.04
CA LEU A 174 -1.90 -25.03 -4.18
C LEU A 174 -2.27 -25.95 -5.34
N PRO A 175 -1.29 -26.39 -6.15
CA PRO A 175 -1.55 -27.39 -7.17
C PRO A 175 -2.12 -28.64 -6.49
N THR A 176 -3.37 -28.98 -6.81
CA THR A 176 -3.98 -30.24 -6.39
C THR A 176 -3.19 -31.35 -7.05
N ALA A 177 -2.49 -32.15 -6.24
CA ALA A 177 -1.84 -33.36 -6.71
C ALA A 177 -2.91 -34.20 -7.43
N THR A 178 -2.80 -34.31 -8.75
CA THR A 178 -3.68 -35.15 -9.54
C THR A 178 -3.39 -36.59 -9.10
N PRO A 179 -4.35 -37.33 -8.51
CA PRO A 179 -4.09 -38.71 -8.18
C PRO A 179 -3.85 -39.45 -9.50
N VAL A 180 -2.62 -39.93 -9.70
CA VAL A 180 -2.31 -40.88 -10.75
C VAL A 180 -3.04 -42.17 -10.37
N LEU A 181 -4.20 -42.43 -11.00
CA LEU A 181 -4.81 -43.75 -10.93
C LEU A 181 -3.85 -44.74 -11.60
N MET A 182 -3.22 -45.59 -10.79
CA MET A 182 -2.60 -46.84 -11.24
C MET A 182 -3.65 -47.95 -11.30
#